data_AF-A0A7S2UNF4-F1
#
_entry.id   AF-A0A7S2UNF4-F1
#
_cell.length_a   1.000
_cell.length_b   1.000
_cell.length_c   1.000
_cell.angle_alpha   90.00
_cell.angle_beta   90.00
_cell.angle_gamma   90.00
#
_symmetry.space_group_name_H-M   'P 1'
#
loop_
_entity.id
_entity.type
_entity.pdbx_description
1 polymer ?
#
loop_
_entity_poly.entity_id
_entity_poly.type
_entity_poly.pdbx_seq_one_letter_code
_entity_poly.pdbx_strand_id
1 'polypeptide(L)'
;KTCGFLLPSIHQFMEKKKANPGVKATGPVLLVLAPTRELACQILDETQKFGRILGVRSVCCYGGSPKYAQISALQRGVECVIATPGRLNDLLQMRKCNLSNIQFVVLGTNNPSSFR
;
A
#
# COMPACT_ATOMS: atom_id res chain seq x y z
N LYS A 1 5.10 -6.32 -15.52
CA LYS A 1 6.17 -5.43 -15.01
C LYS A 1 5.93 -4.93 -13.58
N THR A 2 4.72 -5.05 -13.01
CA THR A 2 4.39 -4.59 -11.64
C THR A 2 4.67 -5.64 -10.54
N CYS A 3 4.36 -6.92 -10.80
CA CYS A 3 4.51 -7.98 -9.79
C CYS A 3 5.95 -8.23 -9.35
N GLY A 4 6.94 -7.99 -10.23
CA GLY A 4 8.35 -8.23 -9.92
C GLY A 4 8.90 -7.36 -8.78
N PHE A 5 8.35 -6.15 -8.59
CA PHE A 5 8.78 -5.25 -7.51
C PHE A 5 8.05 -5.51 -6.18
N LEU A 6 6.83 -6.04 -6.24
CA LEU A 6 6.01 -6.28 -5.05
C LEU A 6 6.32 -7.64 -4.39
N LEU A 7 6.61 -8.67 -5.21
CA LEU A 7 6.81 -10.04 -4.73
C LEU A 7 7.92 -10.18 -3.70
N PRO A 8 9.14 -9.60 -3.87
CA PRO A 8 10.20 -9.72 -2.87
C PRO A 8 9.81 -9.11 -1.53
N SER A 9 9.19 -7.91 -1.53
CA SER A 9 8.74 -7.23 -0.32
C SER A 9 7.62 -7.99 0.39
N ILE A 10 6.67 -8.55 -0.37
CA ILE A 10 5.60 -9.38 0.17
C ILE A 10 6.16 -10.69 0.74
N HIS A 11 7.08 -11.34 0.04
CA HIS A 11 7.73 -12.56 0.50
C HIS A 11 8.47 -12.31 1.83
N GLN A 12 9.27 -11.25 1.90
CA GLN A 12 9.96 -10.88 3.13
C GLN A 12 8.99 -10.60 4.29
N PHE A 13 7.86 -9.95 4.02
CA PHE A 13 6.82 -9.75 5.02
C PHE A 13 6.19 -11.07 5.49
N MET A 14 5.88 -11.99 4.57
CA MET A 14 5.31 -13.28 4.92
C MET A 14 6.26 -14.11 5.79
N GLU A 15 7.56 -14.11 5.48
CA GLU A 15 8.56 -14.81 6.29
C GLU A 15 8.67 -14.21 7.70
N LYS A 16 8.63 -12.87 7.83
CA LYS A 16 8.57 -12.21 9.16
C LYS A 16 7.30 -12.55 9.93
N LYS A 17 6.15 -12.67 9.25
CA LYS A 17 4.87 -13.06 9.85
C LYS A 17 4.89 -14.52 10.33
N LYS A 18 5.48 -15.43 9.55
CA LYS A 18 5.69 -16.83 9.95
C LYS A 18 6.62 -16.96 11.15
N ALA A 19 7.68 -16.15 11.20
CA ALA A 19 8.62 -16.14 12.32
C ALA A 19 8.00 -15.60 13.62
N ASN A 20 7.00 -14.72 13.53
CA ASN A 20 6.34 -14.08 14.67
C ASN A 20 4.80 -14.25 14.63
N PRO A 21 4.28 -15.49 14.76
CA PRO A 21 2.85 -15.78 14.60
C PRO A 21 1.94 -15.12 15.65
N GLY A 22 2.49 -14.60 16.75
CA GLY A 22 1.76 -13.89 17.81
C GLY A 22 1.73 -12.36 17.69
N VAL A 23 2.54 -11.77 16.80
CA VAL A 23 2.59 -10.30 16.64
C VAL A 23 1.56 -9.90 15.60
N LYS A 24 0.44 -9.31 16.04
CA LYS A 24 -0.49 -8.63 15.12
C LYS A 24 0.29 -7.48 14.47
N ALA A 25 0.54 -7.57 13.16
CA ALA A 25 1.13 -6.48 12.40
C ALA A 25 0.24 -5.23 12.55
N THR A 26 0.72 -4.26 13.33
CA THR A 26 0.03 -3.00 13.59
C THR A 26 0.28 -2.06 12.42
N GLY A 27 -0.54 -2.21 11.38
CA GLY A 27 -0.56 -1.32 10.23
C GLY A 27 0.13 -1.86 8.98
N PRO A 28 0.08 -1.06 7.90
CA PRO A 28 0.65 -1.43 6.62
C PRO A 28 2.16 -1.63 6.69
N VAL A 29 2.61 -2.62 5.93
CA VAL A 29 4.03 -2.98 5.76
C VAL A 29 4.55 -2.66 4.37
N LEU A 30 3.64 -2.45 3.41
CA LEU A 30 3.96 -2.10 2.04
C LEU A 30 3.20 -0.84 1.64
N LEU A 31 3.93 0.14 1.10
CA LEU A 31 3.37 1.32 0.47
C LEU A 31 3.84 1.39 -0.97
N VAL A 32 2.90 1.53 -1.90
CA VAL A 32 3.18 1.78 -3.31
C VAL A 32 2.67 3.16 -3.66
N LEU A 33 3.54 4.08 -4.06
CA LEU A 33 3.12 5.35 -4.64
C LEU A 33 3.06 5.29 -6.16
N ALA A 34 1.93 5.69 -6.71
CA ALA A 34 1.69 5.82 -8.14
C ALA A 34 1.28 7.27 -8.49
N PRO A 35 1.77 7.85 -9.61
CA PRO A 35 1.50 9.23 -10.01
C PRO A 35 0.03 9.48 -10.39
N THR A 36 -0.68 8.46 -10.86
CA THR A 36 -2.06 8.58 -11.35
C THR A 36 -2.99 7.58 -10.69
N ARG A 37 -4.29 7.91 -10.66
CA ARG A 37 -5.34 7.02 -10.17
C ARG A 37 -5.37 5.73 -10.99
N GLU A 38 -5.26 5.85 -12.30
CA GLU A 38 -5.37 4.74 -13.25
C GLU A 38 -4.27 3.71 -12.98
N LEU A 39 -3.03 4.16 -12.77
CA LEU A 39 -1.92 3.29 -12.42
C LEU A 39 -2.10 2.69 -11.02
N ALA A 40 -2.56 3.48 -10.04
CA ALA A 40 -2.84 2.98 -8.69
C ALA A 40 -3.90 1.86 -8.70
N CYS A 41 -4.97 1.99 -9.50
CA CYS A 41 -5.98 0.96 -9.67
C CYS A 41 -5.42 -0.30 -10.36
N GLN A 42 -4.63 -0.14 -11.42
CA GLN A 42 -3.97 -1.28 -12.09
C GLN A 42 -3.06 -2.05 -11.13
N ILE A 43 -2.30 -1.35 -10.29
CA ILE A 43 -1.46 -1.99 -9.27
C ILE A 43 -2.33 -2.71 -8.22
N LEU A 44 -3.45 -2.11 -7.79
CA LEU A 44 -4.38 -2.77 -6.88
C LEU A 44 -4.90 -4.08 -7.47
N ASP A 45 -5.36 -4.07 -8.72
CA ASP A 45 -5.90 -5.24 -9.40
C ASP A 45 -4.86 -6.37 -9.49
N GLU A 46 -3.63 -6.04 -9.89
CA GLU A 46 -2.52 -7.01 -9.86
C GLU A 46 -2.24 -7.51 -8.43
N THR A 47 -2.28 -6.61 -7.45
CA THR A 47 -2.05 -6.94 -6.04
C THR A 47 -3.09 -7.90 -5.49
N GLN A 48 -4.36 -7.76 -5.89
CA GLN A 48 -5.43 -8.64 -5.43
C GLN A 48 -5.33 -10.06 -6.02
N LYS A 49 -4.77 -10.22 -7.23
CA LYS A 49 -4.58 -11.55 -7.86
C LYS A 49 -3.74 -12.48 -6.97
N PHE A 50 -2.64 -11.98 -6.42
CA PHE A 50 -1.79 -12.76 -5.52
C PHE A 50 -2.16 -12.56 -4.04
N GLY A 51 -2.76 -11.42 -3.67
CA GLY A 51 -3.12 -11.11 -2.28
C GLY A 51 -4.09 -12.11 -1.67
N ARG A 52 -5.02 -12.67 -2.48
CA ARG A 52 -5.92 -13.75 -2.03
C ARG A 52 -5.19 -15.04 -1.66
N ILE A 53 -4.14 -15.39 -2.41
CA ILE A 53 -3.35 -16.60 -2.18
C ILE A 53 -2.43 -16.41 -0.96
N LEU A 54 -1.89 -15.21 -0.81
CA LEU A 54 -0.87 -14.89 0.20
C LEU A 54 -1.45 -14.33 1.51
N GLY A 55 -2.77 -14.10 1.57
CA GLY A 55 -3.44 -13.49 2.73
C GLY A 55 -3.04 -12.03 2.97
N VAL A 56 -2.76 -11.29 1.89
CA VAL A 56 -2.38 -9.87 1.91
C VAL A 56 -3.58 -9.02 1.54
N ARG A 57 -4.04 -8.18 2.47
CA ARG A 57 -5.11 -7.20 2.23
C ARG A 57 -4.51 -5.91 1.71
N SER A 58 -5.14 -5.33 0.71
CA SER A 58 -4.70 -4.09 0.08
C SER A 58 -5.83 -3.06 0.00
N VAL A 59 -5.46 -1.79 0.05
CA VAL A 59 -6.35 -0.64 -0.21
C VAL A 59 -5.69 0.28 -1.23
N CYS A 60 -6.49 0.92 -2.08
CA CYS A 60 -6.03 1.96 -2.99
C CYS A 60 -6.61 3.32 -2.59
N CYS A 61 -5.72 4.29 -2.36
CA CYS A 61 -6.03 5.62 -1.85
C CYS A 61 -5.71 6.70 -2.89
N TYR A 62 -6.73 7.25 -3.53
CA TYR A 62 -6.58 8.29 -4.56
C TYR A 62 -7.67 9.37 -4.46
N GLY A 63 -7.41 10.51 -5.12
CA GLY A 63 -8.32 11.67 -5.23
C GLY A 63 -9.52 11.40 -6.14
N GLY A 64 -10.62 12.14 -5.95
CA GLY A 64 -11.83 11.97 -6.78
C GLY A 64 -12.72 10.78 -6.41
N SER A 65 -12.44 10.07 -5.31
CA SER A 65 -13.38 9.14 -4.67
C SER A 65 -13.56 9.42 -3.17
N PRO A 66 -14.69 8.98 -2.56
CA PRO A 66 -14.97 9.22 -1.15
C PRO A 66 -13.87 8.70 -0.22
N LYS A 67 -13.44 9.55 0.72
CA LYS A 67 -12.40 9.19 1.72
C LYS A 67 -12.88 8.09 2.68
N TYR A 68 -14.17 8.03 2.97
CA TYR A 68 -14.73 7.14 4.00
C TYR A 68 -14.39 5.67 3.78
N ALA A 69 -14.56 5.15 2.56
CA ALA A 69 -14.24 3.76 2.24
C ALA A 69 -12.74 3.46 2.41
N GLN A 70 -11.88 4.40 1.97
CA GLN A 70 -10.42 4.28 2.10
C GLN A 70 -9.99 4.28 3.57
N ILE A 71 -10.55 5.18 4.39
CA ILE A 71 -10.30 5.26 5.83
C ILE A 71 -10.80 4.00 6.54
N SER A 72 -11.99 3.51 6.20
CA SER A 72 -12.55 2.30 6.81
C SER A 72 -11.66 1.08 6.53
N ALA A 73 -11.15 0.94 5.30
CA ALA A 73 -10.21 -0.12 4.97
C ALA A 73 -8.90 -0.01 5.76
N LEU A 74 -8.32 1.19 5.88
CA LEU A 74 -7.14 1.43 6.71
C LEU A 74 -7.37 1.08 8.18
N GLN A 75 -8.53 1.44 8.73
CA GLN A 75 -8.90 1.15 10.13
C GLN A 75 -9.12 -0.35 10.40
N ARG A 76 -9.64 -1.10 9.41
CA ARG A 76 -9.75 -2.57 9.49
C ARG A 76 -8.38 -3.28 9.46
N GLY A 77 -7.33 -2.53 9.13
CA GLY A 77 -5.98 -3.05 8.95
C GLY A 77 -5.79 -3.62 7.55
N VAL A 78 -4.73 -3.18 6.89
CA VAL A 78 -4.27 -3.68 5.59
C VAL A 78 -2.77 -3.86 5.65
N GLU A 79 -2.26 -4.82 4.90
CA GLU A 79 -0.82 -5.06 4.78
C GLU A 79 -0.20 -4.17 3.69
N CYS A 80 -0.96 -3.85 2.64
CA CYS A 80 -0.51 -3.06 1.50
C CYS A 80 -1.39 -1.82 1.27
N VAL A 81 -0.76 -0.65 1.16
CA VAL A 81 -1.40 0.59 0.72
C VAL A 81 -0.85 0.95 -0.64
N ILE A 82 -1.72 1.13 -1.62
CA ILE A 82 -1.40 1.75 -2.90
C ILE A 82 -1.99 3.15 -2.87
N ALA A 83 -1.25 4.20 -3.23
CA ALA A 83 -1.78 5.55 -3.14
C ALA A 83 -1.24 6.50 -4.20
N THR A 84 -2.02 7.55 -4.48
CA THR A 84 -1.48 8.76 -5.11
C THR A 84 -0.94 9.72 -4.05
N PRO A 85 0.14 10.48 -4.33
CA PRO A 85 0.80 11.32 -3.31
C PRO A 85 -0.15 12.28 -2.60
N GLY A 86 -0.99 12.99 -3.34
CA GLY A 86 -1.93 13.96 -2.77
C GLY A 86 -2.91 13.33 -1.77
N ARG A 87 -3.52 12.18 -2.12
CA ARG A 87 -4.46 11.51 -1.21
C ARG A 87 -3.76 10.87 -0.02
N LEU A 88 -2.54 10.35 -0.18
CA LEU A 88 -1.76 9.84 0.95
C LEU A 88 -1.47 10.97 1.95
N ASN A 89 -1.02 12.13 1.45
CA ASN A 89 -0.73 13.29 2.28
C ASN A 89 -1.97 13.76 3.06
N ASP A 90 -3.14 13.82 2.40
CA ASP A 90 -4.41 14.12 3.08
C ASP A 90 -4.67 13.16 4.26
N LEU A 91 -4.52 11.85 4.03
CA LEU A 91 -4.81 10.82 5.03
C LEU A 91 -3.82 10.84 6.20
N LEU A 92 -2.56 11.18 5.93
CA LEU A 92 -1.51 11.40 6.94
C LEU A 92 -1.83 12.63 7.80
N GLN A 93 -2.15 13.76 7.18
CA GLN A 93 -2.52 14.99 7.88
C GLN A 93 -3.75 14.79 8.77
N MET A 94 -4.73 14.02 8.31
CA MET A 94 -5.91 13.64 9.09
C MET A 94 -5.64 12.59 10.18
N ARG A 95 -4.40 12.08 10.30
CA ARG A 95 -4.01 10.97 11.19
C ARG A 95 -4.85 9.70 10.99
N LYS A 96 -5.27 9.43 9.76
CA LYS A 96 -6.07 8.25 9.36
C LYS A 96 -5.24 7.13 8.75
N CYS A 97 -3.96 7.37 8.51
CA CYS A 97 -3.02 6.36 8.05
C CYS A 97 -1.76 6.43 8.92
N ASN A 98 -1.29 5.26 9.36
CA ASN A 98 -0.04 5.13 10.12
C ASN A 98 0.96 4.35 9.25
N LEU A 99 2.13 4.93 8.99
CA LEU A 99 3.17 4.35 8.14
C LEU A 99 4.42 3.90 8.93
N SER A 100 4.35 3.79 10.26
CA SER A 100 5.52 3.52 11.11
C SER A 100 6.29 2.24 10.75
N ASN A 101 5.66 1.27 10.08
CA ASN A 101 6.24 -0.03 9.76
C ASN A 101 6.40 -0.27 8.24
N ILE A 102 6.32 0.78 7.42
CA ILE A 102 6.23 0.64 5.96
C ILE A 102 7.59 0.44 5.29
N GLN A 103 7.62 -0.54 4.38
CA GLN A 103 8.54 -0.59 3.25
C GLN A 103 7.91 0.07 2.03
N PHE A 104 8.70 0.85 1.30
CA PHE A 104 8.19 1.73 0.26
C PHE A 104 8.63 1.28 -1.13
N VAL A 105 7.71 1.34 -2.10
CA VAL A 105 7.99 1.18 -3.54
C VAL A 105 7.40 2.38 -4.29
N VAL A 106 8.25 3.12 -5.02
CA VAL A 106 7.80 4.19 -5.93
C VAL A 106 7.63 3.58 -7.32
N LEU A 107 6.44 3.70 -7.93
CA LEU A 107 6.21 3.32 -9.31
C LEU A 107 5.87 4.58 -10.12
N GLY A 108 6.82 5.05 -10.93
CA GLY A 108 6.70 6.29 -11.70
C GLY A 108 6.85 6.10 -13.21
N THR A 109 6.14 6.94 -13.96
CA THR A 109 6.57 7.39 -15.30
C THR A 109 7.33 8.71 -15.08
N ASN A 110 8.65 8.65 -15.07
CA ASN A 110 9.64 9.75 -15.02
C ASN A 110 10.06 10.35 -13.65
N ASN A 111 11.39 10.30 -13.48
CA ASN A 111 12.36 11.07 -12.70
C ASN A 111 12.21 11.20 -11.16
N PRO A 112 13.14 10.62 -10.36
CA PRO A 112 13.17 10.71 -8.88
C PRO A 112 13.51 12.08 -8.28
N SER A 113 13.48 13.18 -9.04
CA SER A 113 13.94 14.51 -8.59
C SER A 113 12.88 15.36 -7.85
N SER A 114 11.67 14.86 -7.60
CA SER A 114 10.56 15.67 -7.04
C SER A 114 10.16 15.36 -5.59
N PHE A 115 10.86 14.46 -4.90
CA PHE A 115 10.68 14.28 -3.45
C PHE A 115 11.75 15.09 -2.71
N ARG A 116 11.54 16.40 -2.63
CA ARG A 116 12.29 17.30 -1.74
C ARG A 116 11.33 17.99 -0.80
#